data_AF-A0AAE6MKD3-F1
#
_entry.id   AF-A0AAE6MKD3-F1
#
_cell.length_a   1.000
_cell.length_b   1.000
_cell.length_c   1.000
_cell.angle_alpha   90.00
_cell.angle_beta   90.00
_cell.angle_gamma   90.00
#
_symmetry.space_group_name_H-M   'P 1'
#
loop_
_entity.id
_entity.type
_entity.pdbx_description
1 polymer ?
#
loop_
_entity_poly.entity_id
_entity_poly.type
_entity_poly.pdbx_seq_one_letter_code
_entity_poly.pdbx_strand_id
1 'polypeptide(L)'
;METQILTDESGEPTRVVMDYQTYVEMYRQLNLPLPPAKTVQARNPLDWYTRTESANSILNGLVALASREKMKESEKANPDQQRIEELLALRKEAIEAVNNNDNFSSLERMDQVIEKYGPILLAEKKKIPI
;
A
#
# COMPACT_ATOMS: atom_id res chain seq x y z
N MET A 1 21.47 -2.40 29.23
CA MET A 1 20.91 -3.54 28.47
C MET A 1 22.01 -4.58 28.36
N GLU A 2 21.77 -5.86 28.63
CA GLU A 2 22.82 -6.90 28.49
C GLU A 2 23.03 -7.24 27.01
N THR A 3 24.28 -7.41 26.58
CA THR A 3 24.61 -7.79 25.20
C THR A 3 24.13 -9.22 24.92
N GLN A 4 23.26 -9.39 23.93
CA GLN A 4 22.70 -10.69 23.55
C GLN A 4 23.26 -11.11 22.18
N ILE A 5 23.77 -12.34 22.12
CA ILE A 5 24.24 -12.96 20.89
C ILE A 5 23.14 -13.93 20.43
N LEU A 6 22.52 -13.62 19.30
CA LEU A 6 21.54 -14.48 18.65
C LEU A 6 22.28 -15.44 17.72
N THR A 7 22.16 -16.73 18.01
CA THR A 7 22.75 -17.82 17.22
C THR A 7 21.71 -18.44 16.28
N ASP A 8 22.18 -19.02 15.18
CA ASP A 8 21.35 -19.85 14.30
C ASP A 8 21.07 -21.24 14.90
N GLU A 9 20.34 -22.07 14.14
CA GLU A 9 19.99 -23.45 14.54
C GLU A 9 21.22 -24.37 14.69
N SER A 10 22.38 -23.97 14.16
CA SER A 10 23.65 -24.69 14.28
C SER A 10 24.50 -24.19 15.45
N GLY A 11 24.06 -23.14 16.15
CA GLY A 11 24.77 -22.51 17.26
C GLY A 11 25.77 -21.43 16.85
N GLU A 12 25.82 -21.05 15.57
CA GLU A 12 26.73 -20.01 15.09
C GLU A 12 26.14 -18.61 15.29
N PRO A 13 26.91 -17.64 15.80
CA PRO A 13 26.41 -16.31 16.12
C PRO A 13 26.11 -15.50 14.84
N THR A 14 24.83 -15.18 14.62
CA THR A 14 24.39 -14.46 13.42
C THR A 14 24.17 -12.97 13.68
N ARG A 15 23.74 -12.59 14.89
CA ARG A 15 23.44 -11.19 15.24
C ARG A 15 23.80 -10.88 16.69
N VAL A 16 24.27 -9.66 16.94
CA VAL A 16 24.51 -9.16 18.29
C VAL A 16 23.63 -7.95 18.56
N VAL A 17 22.84 -8.02 19.63
CA VAL A 17 22.05 -6.91 20.16
C VAL A 17 22.81 -6.34 21.34
N MET A 18 23.24 -5.09 21.25
CA MET A 18 24.00 -4.42 22.30
C MET A 18 23.52 -2.98 22.52
N ASP A 19 23.89 -2.41 23.67
CA ASP A 19 23.64 -1.01 23.96
C ASP A 19 24.38 -0.09 22.98
N TYR A 20 23.73 1.00 22.58
CA TYR A 20 24.30 1.94 21.62
C TYR A 20 25.57 2.62 22.15
N GLN A 21 25.67 2.88 23.46
CA GLN A 21 26.88 3.47 24.05
C GLN A 21 28.07 2.53 23.92
N THR A 22 27.86 1.24 24.21
CA THR A 22 28.88 0.19 24.02
C THR A 22 29.29 0.06 22.55
N TYR A 23 28.33 0.10 21.63
CA TYR A 23 28.61 0.08 20.19
C TYR A 23 29.49 1.26 19.74
N VAL A 24 29.19 2.47 20.23
CA VAL A 24 29.97 3.68 19.91
C VAL A 24 31.38 3.61 20.47
N GLU A 25 31.54 3.11 21.69
CA GLU A 25 32.85 2.92 22.33
C GLU A 25 33.72 1.92 21.56
N MET A 26 33.14 0.81 21.09
CA MET A 26 33.86 -0.16 20.25
C MET A 26 34.37 0.47 18.95
N TYR A 27 33.54 1.25 18.26
CA TYR A 27 33.97 1.92 17.03
C TYR A 27 35.09 2.95 17.28
N ARG A 28 35.05 3.66 18.42
CA ARG A 28 36.15 4.55 18.83
C ARG A 28 37.43 3.79 19.12
N GLN A 29 37.36 2.66 19.84
CA GLN A 29 38.53 1.83 20.14
C GLN A 29 39.15 1.23 18.88
N LEU A 30 38.32 0.86 17.90
CA LEU A 30 38.74 0.29 16.63
C LEU A 30 39.14 1.33 15.58
N ASN A 31 39.08 2.63 15.89
CA ASN A 31 39.33 3.73 14.95
C ASN A 31 38.47 3.63 13.67
N LEU A 32 37.25 3.09 13.78
CA LEU A 32 36.31 2.96 12.67
C LEU A 32 35.34 4.15 12.65
N PRO A 33 34.98 4.67 11.47
CA PRO A 33 33.95 5.70 11.36
C PRO A 33 32.59 5.11 11.75
N LEU A 34 31.84 5.83 12.60
CA LEU A 34 30.47 5.45 12.90
C LEU A 34 29.62 5.51 11.62
N PRO A 35 28.80 4.48 11.34
CA PRO A 35 27.88 4.56 10.22
C PRO A 35 26.90 5.72 10.43
N PRO A 36 26.47 6.40 9.35
CA PRO A 36 25.53 7.50 9.46
C PRO A 36 24.24 7.01 10.11
N ALA A 37 23.74 7.78 11.09
CA ALA A 37 22.46 7.51 11.69
C ALA A 37 21.39 7.51 10.61
N LYS A 38 20.72 6.36 10.41
CA LYS A 38 19.47 6.35 9.62
C LYS A 38 18.43 7.06 10.47
N THR A 39 18.11 8.30 10.11
CA THR A 39 16.93 8.97 10.65
C THR A 39 15.71 8.14 10.28
N VAL A 40 15.18 7.40 11.25
CA VAL A 40 13.85 6.81 11.12
C VAL A 40 12.90 8.00 11.13
N GLN A 41 12.40 8.40 9.95
CA GLN A 41 11.34 9.40 9.90
C GLN A 41 10.21 8.91 10.80
N ALA A 42 9.83 9.72 11.78
CA ALA A 42 8.69 9.43 12.64
C ALA A 42 7.45 9.39 11.74
N ARG A 43 7.03 8.18 11.36
CA ARG A 43 5.81 7.98 10.58
C ARG A 43 4.64 8.35 11.46
N ASN A 44 3.81 9.30 11.02
CA ASN A 44 2.60 9.64 11.76
C ASN A 44 1.66 8.43 11.65
N PRO A 45 1.23 7.82 12.77
CA PRO A 45 0.33 6.66 12.73
C PRO A 45 -1.00 6.96 12.04
N LEU A 46 -1.42 8.23 11.98
CA LEU A 46 -2.60 8.66 11.23
C LEU A 46 -2.42 8.52 9.71
N ASP A 47 -1.18 8.59 9.20
CA ASP A 47 -0.92 8.46 7.76
C ASP A 47 -1.33 7.07 7.25
N TRP A 48 -1.08 6.03 8.05
CA TRP A 48 -1.50 4.68 7.73
C TRP A 48 -3.02 4.57 7.60
N TYR A 49 -3.74 5.09 8.60
CA TYR A 49 -5.20 5.09 8.59
C TYR A 49 -5.76 5.88 7.41
N THR A 50 -5.29 7.11 7.21
CA THR A 50 -5.76 7.98 6.11
C THR A 50 -5.51 7.35 4.74
N ARG A 51 -4.34 6.73 4.53
CA ARG A 51 -4.02 6.08 3.25
C ARG A 51 -4.80 4.79 3.04
N THR A 52 -5.01 4.01 4.08
CA THR A 52 -5.84 2.79 4.02
C THR A 52 -7.25 3.16 3.63
N GLU A 53 -7.85 4.14 4.31
CA GLU A 53 -9.22 4.58 4.06
C GLU A 53 -9.35 5.19 2.65
N SER A 54 -8.39 6.01 2.23
CA SER A 54 -8.39 6.61 0.89
C SER A 54 -8.31 5.56 -0.21
N ALA A 55 -7.38 4.61 -0.10
CA ALA A 55 -7.22 3.52 -1.07
C ALA A 55 -8.48 2.65 -1.13
N ASN A 56 -9.02 2.24 0.03
CA ASN A 56 -10.25 1.46 0.12
C ASN A 56 -11.46 2.20 -0.46
N SER A 57 -11.63 3.47 -0.12
CA SER A 57 -12.74 4.29 -0.61
C SER A 57 -12.72 4.44 -2.13
N ILE A 58 -11.53 4.63 -2.73
CA ILE A 58 -11.37 4.69 -4.19
C ILE A 58 -11.73 3.36 -4.85
N LEU A 59 -11.17 2.26 -4.36
CA LEU A 59 -11.40 0.93 -4.94
C LEU A 59 -12.88 0.50 -4.81
N ASN A 60 -13.47 0.64 -3.62
CA ASN A 60 -14.88 0.35 -3.39
C ASN A 60 -15.78 1.28 -4.23
N GLY A 61 -15.39 2.55 -4.38
CA GLY A 61 -16.03 3.51 -5.24
C GLY A 61 -16.06 3.06 -6.70
N LEU A 62 -14.96 2.51 -7.21
CA LEU A 62 -14.89 1.92 -8.56
C LEU A 62 -15.79 0.71 -8.71
N VAL A 63 -15.78 -0.21 -7.75
CA VAL A 63 -16.66 -1.40 -7.77
C VAL A 63 -18.13 -0.99 -7.82
N ALA A 64 -18.54 -0.07 -6.96
CA ALA A 64 -19.91 0.42 -6.90
C ALA A 64 -20.32 1.18 -8.16
N LEU A 65 -19.46 2.09 -8.65
CA LEU A 65 -19.71 2.85 -9.87
C LEU A 65 -19.85 1.91 -11.06
N ALA A 66 -18.88 1.01 -11.27
CA ALA A 66 -18.88 0.11 -12.40
C ALA A 66 -20.11 -0.79 -12.41
N SER A 67 -20.53 -1.30 -11.24
CA SER A 67 -21.75 -2.10 -11.10
C SER A 67 -23.00 -1.30 -11.47
N ARG A 68 -23.12 -0.06 -10.96
CA ARG A 68 -24.28 0.81 -11.22
C ARG A 68 -24.38 1.23 -12.68
N GLU A 69 -23.29 1.70 -13.26
CA GLU A 69 -23.30 2.16 -14.65
C GLU A 69 -23.50 0.99 -15.63
N LYS A 70 -23.01 -0.21 -15.29
CA LYS A 70 -23.27 -1.41 -16.08
C LYS A 70 -24.75 -1.77 -16.07
N MET A 71 -25.41 -1.67 -14.92
CA MET A 71 -26.85 -1.88 -14.81
C MET A 71 -27.63 -0.87 -15.67
N LYS A 72 -27.31 0.42 -15.56
CA LYS A 72 -27.93 1.47 -16.39
C LYS A 72 -27.73 1.25 -17.89
N GLU A 73 -26.52 0.87 -18.31
CA GLU A 73 -26.23 0.58 -19.73
C GLU A 73 -27.04 -0.62 -20.23
N SER A 74 -27.16 -1.67 -19.40
CA SER A 74 -27.90 -2.89 -19.72
C SER A 74 -29.41 -2.65 -19.84
N GLU A 75 -29.94 -1.61 -19.19
CA GLU A 75 -31.37 -1.26 -19.19
C GLU A 75 -31.76 -0.34 -20.37
N LYS A 76 -30.80 0.12 -21.18
CA LYS A 76 -31.10 0.93 -22.37
C LYS A 76 -31.83 0.08 -23.43
N ALA A 77 -32.62 0.76 -24.26
CA ALA A 77 -33.32 0.11 -25.39
C ALA A 77 -32.34 -0.57 -26.37
N ASN A 78 -31.15 0.02 -26.57
CA ASN A 78 -30.03 -0.57 -27.32
C ASN A 78 -28.77 -0.48 -26.43
N PRO A 79 -28.47 -1.51 -25.62
CA PRO A 79 -27.30 -1.52 -24.76
C PRO A 79 -25.99 -1.49 -25.56
N ASP A 80 -25.03 -0.69 -25.13
CA ASP A 80 -23.66 -0.77 -25.63
C ASP A 80 -22.91 -1.93 -24.95
N GLN A 81 -22.76 -3.03 -25.68
CA GLN A 81 -22.11 -4.24 -25.18
C GLN A 81 -20.63 -4.02 -24.86
N GLN A 82 -19.92 -3.20 -25.66
CA GLN A 82 -18.52 -2.89 -25.39
C GLN A 82 -18.39 -2.14 -24.07
N ARG A 83 -19.27 -1.16 -23.84
CA ARG A 83 -19.29 -0.42 -22.58
C ARG A 83 -19.57 -1.31 -21.37
N ILE A 84 -20.49 -2.26 -21.50
CA ILE A 84 -20.78 -3.24 -20.45
C ILE A 84 -19.54 -4.07 -20.11
N GLU A 85 -18.81 -4.53 -21.13
CA GLU A 85 -17.58 -5.31 -20.96
C GLU A 85 -16.46 -4.51 -20.28
N GLU A 86 -16.26 -3.25 -20.68
CA GLU A 86 -15.33 -2.33 -20.03
C GLU A 86 -15.65 -2.17 -18.53
N LEU A 87 -16.93 -1.98 -18.20
CA LEU A 87 -17.38 -1.82 -16.82
C LEU A 87 -17.22 -3.12 -16.00
N LEU A 88 -17.45 -4.28 -16.61
CA LEU A 88 -17.19 -5.57 -15.97
C LEU A 88 -15.70 -5.80 -15.70
N ALA A 89 -14.84 -5.46 -16.66
CA ALA A 89 -13.39 -5.55 -16.51
C ALA A 89 -12.89 -4.63 -15.39
N LEU A 90 -13.33 -3.37 -15.38
CA LEU A 90 -12.98 -2.40 -14.34
C LEU A 90 -13.42 -2.86 -12.94
N ARG A 91 -14.64 -3.40 -12.83
CA ARG A 91 -15.15 -3.96 -11.57
C ARG A 91 -14.28 -5.13 -11.11
N LYS A 92 -13.93 -6.05 -12.01
CA LYS A 92 -13.13 -7.23 -11.69
C LYS A 92 -11.74 -6.81 -11.19
N GLU A 93 -11.07 -5.91 -11.91
CA GLU A 93 -9.76 -5.39 -11.52
C GLU A 93 -9.82 -4.71 -10.15
N ALA A 94 -10.83 -3.87 -9.89
CA ALA A 94 -10.99 -3.21 -8.59
C ALA A 94 -11.21 -4.23 -7.45
N ILE A 95 -12.01 -5.27 -7.64
CA ILE A 95 -12.21 -6.34 -6.64
C ILE A 95 -10.90 -7.09 -6.37
N GLU A 96 -10.16 -7.45 -7.42
CA GLU A 96 -8.85 -8.11 -7.26
C GLU A 96 -7.87 -7.22 -6.49
N ALA A 97 -7.89 -5.91 -6.74
CA ALA A 97 -7.07 -4.95 -6.01
C ALA A 97 -7.49 -4.80 -4.53
N VAL A 98 -8.78 -4.82 -4.20
CA VAL A 98 -9.26 -4.81 -2.80
C VAL A 98 -8.81 -6.05 -2.05
N ASN A 99 -8.92 -7.23 -2.69
CA ASN A 99 -8.60 -8.51 -2.06
C ASN A 99 -7.10 -8.82 -2.00
N ASN A 100 -6.26 -8.01 -2.64
CA ASN A 100 -4.81 -8.17 -2.58
C ASN A 100 -4.25 -7.49 -1.33
N ASN A 101 -3.98 -8.29 -0.30
CA ASN A 101 -3.40 -7.80 0.96
C ASN A 101 -2.07 -7.03 0.77
N ASP A 102 -1.31 -7.33 -0.29
CA ASP A 102 -0.05 -6.61 -0.56
C ASP A 102 -0.27 -5.15 -0.95
N ASN A 103 -1.46 -4.79 -1.46
CA ASN A 103 -1.78 -3.38 -1.74
C ASN A 103 -1.88 -2.53 -0.47
N PHE A 104 -2.00 -3.16 0.71
CA PHE A 104 -2.11 -2.50 2.00
C PHE A 104 -0.94 -2.87 2.94
N SER A 105 0.15 -3.44 2.40
CA SER A 105 1.32 -3.87 3.18
C SER A 105 2.26 -2.72 3.55
N SER A 106 2.19 -1.59 2.85
CA SER A 106 2.99 -0.39 3.14
C SER A 106 2.30 0.90 2.70
N LEU A 107 2.76 2.05 3.21
CA LEU A 107 2.27 3.37 2.78
C LEU A 107 2.51 3.60 1.29
N GLU A 108 3.70 3.21 0.82
CA GLU A 108 4.10 3.34 -0.58
C GLU A 108 3.20 2.49 -1.49
N ARG A 109 2.80 1.29 -1.04
CA ARG A 109 1.83 0.45 -1.76
C ARG A 109 0.45 1.10 -1.83
N MET A 110 -0.05 1.65 -0.72
CA MET A 110 -1.32 2.35 -0.70
C MET A 110 -1.31 3.61 -1.58
N ASP A 111 -0.19 4.33 -1.61
CA ASP A 111 0.00 5.48 -2.51
C ASP A 111 -0.06 5.08 -3.97
N GLN A 112 0.60 3.98 -4.37
CA GLN A 112 0.51 3.43 -5.72
C GLN A 112 -0.92 3.07 -6.11
N VAL A 113 -1.71 2.52 -5.18
CA VAL A 113 -3.14 2.22 -5.40
C VAL A 113 -3.92 3.51 -5.64
N ILE A 114 -3.73 4.52 -4.78
CA ILE A 114 -4.41 5.81 -4.90
C ILE A 114 -4.06 6.50 -6.23
N GLU A 115 -2.79 6.53 -6.59
CA GLU A 115 -2.30 7.14 -7.83
C GLU A 115 -2.83 6.43 -9.08
N LYS A 116 -2.92 5.09 -9.06
CA LYS A 116 -3.43 4.32 -10.18
C LYS A 116 -4.95 4.50 -10.35
N TYR A 117 -5.71 4.30 -9.28
CA TYR A 117 -7.18 4.16 -9.37
C TYR A 117 -7.94 5.47 -9.14
N GLY A 118 -7.35 6.44 -8.44
CA GLY A 118 -7.96 7.75 -8.19
C GLY A 118 -8.35 8.48 -9.48
N PRO A 119 -7.45 8.65 -10.46
CA PRO A 119 -7.77 9.28 -11.74
C PRO A 119 -8.85 8.55 -12.52
N ILE A 120 -8.85 7.21 -12.50
CA ILE A 120 -9.85 6.38 -13.20
C ILE A 120 -11.24 6.65 -12.61
N LEU A 121 -11.37 6.62 -11.29
CA LEU A 121 -12.64 6.90 -10.61
C LEU A 121 -13.18 8.29 -10.95
N LEU A 122 -12.31 9.30 -10.96
CA LEU A 122 -12.69 10.67 -11.31
C LEU A 122 -13.12 10.78 -12.77
N ALA A 123 -12.40 10.15 -13.71
CA ALA A 123 -12.73 10.15 -15.12
C ALA A 123 -14.10 9.50 -15.36
N GLU A 124 -14.36 8.35 -14.74
CA GLU A 124 -15.64 7.64 -14.85
C GLU A 124 -16.80 8.43 -14.25
N LYS A 125 -16.60 9.10 -13.10
CA LYS A 125 -17.62 9.99 -12.52
C LYS A 125 -18.00 11.14 -13.45
N LYS A 126 -17.05 11.69 -14.21
CA LYS A 126 -17.30 12.79 -15.17
C LYS A 126 -18.11 12.37 -16.40
N LYS A 127 -18.12 11.08 -16.74
CA LYS A 127 -18.91 10.55 -17.86
C LYS A 127 -20.40 10.41 -17.54
N ILE A 128 -20.78 10.53 -16.27
CA ILE A 128 -22.16 10.38 -15.81
C ILE A 128 -22.85 11.75 -15.96
N PRO A 129 -23.87 11.90 -16.82
CA PRO A 129 -24.67 13.11 -16.86
C PRO A 129 -25.43 13.26 -15.53
N ILE A 130 -25.39 14.48 -14.97
CA ILE A 130 -26.13 14.87 -13.76
C ILE A 130 -27.63 14.96 -14.09
#